data_AF-M2VYJ9-F1
#
_entry.id   AF-M2VYJ9-F1
#
_cell.length_a   1.000
_cell.length_b   1.000
_cell.length_c   1.000
_cell.angle_alpha   90.00
_cell.angle_beta   90.00
_cell.angle_gamma   90.00
#
_symmetry.space_group_name_H-M   'P 1'
#
loop_
_entity.id
_entity.type
_entity.pdbx_description
1 polymer ?
#
loop_
_entity_poly.entity_id
_entity_poly.type
_entity_poly.pdbx_seq_one_letter_code
_entity_poly.pdbx_strand_id
1 'polypeptide(L)'
;MAFVSFIAFLILTNTFLRGVYANNASCSDAVPSCNTNTDYFVYKLSFPYLVDYVSVQYENISIRLNISIPDLQNFSYTLVRCGCEHLLNSTGNETVIPVPPRSLGGISTTEIPFIQQLGGLHLLKVFYEGQYAYNEQLLMRLKTNLTYNVQHFADFINTSVVASPPNLTFVDTYSVSEFANRTENKLKYFVTPGIVVKSAMARAELYKLYGLILDVPELADELAQSIIQSYLDTKAMVSSHATKWPSVLIDGYFDGLWSLDSGDSYEASFLRDAHAAYRYANSSSSPSLTLSEVVENFRGADYWINLDLASPVYSLSELIKSYNQQNESSVSSSVEKLAAFQCGQVWSNAKRYRGQSNDYYELGSARPDWILKDLVKIFHPELETNHSFVFYYQLANNDSSLNLHCPYHNLSTSPPSGRQFVILHVSVNNSMFPIQNALNLSIFPMIASLYGISSSDIQVHFLSPGETGSSNTLMYIKLSIPSNNVSSVLSTSHFHFPGSFETTLKNNNVTAYVTSMDVTTTAPVSVSSGLSGGDIAGIVIGSVFGFCLVVGVVVFAYWYGHRRAYKRIEGSTDIPGASAG
;
A
#
# COMPACT_ATOMS: atom_id res chain seq x y z
N MET A 1 37.09 -23.45 5.21
CA MET A 1 37.92 -22.79 6.27
C MET A 1 38.98 -21.85 5.71
N ALA A 2 39.68 -22.16 4.60
CA ALA A 2 40.65 -21.23 3.99
C ALA A 2 40.04 -19.92 3.42
N PHE A 3 38.75 -19.90 3.08
CA PHE A 3 38.05 -18.71 2.56
C PHE A 3 37.69 -17.69 3.66
N VAL A 4 37.61 -18.13 4.91
CA VAL A 4 37.28 -17.26 6.07
C VAL A 4 38.52 -16.53 6.58
N SER A 5 39.71 -17.13 6.47
CA SER A 5 40.98 -16.49 6.84
C SER A 5 41.44 -15.39 5.86
N PHE A 6 41.02 -15.44 4.59
CA PHE A 6 41.40 -14.43 3.60
C PHE A 6 40.56 -13.14 3.73
N ILE A 7 39.30 -13.26 4.15
CA ILE A 7 38.40 -12.11 4.44
C ILE A 7 38.80 -11.43 5.75
N ALA A 8 39.22 -12.18 6.77
CA ALA A 8 39.72 -11.60 8.02
C ALA A 8 41.03 -10.79 7.83
N PHE A 9 41.91 -11.23 6.93
CA PHE A 9 43.18 -10.52 6.65
C PHE A 9 42.95 -9.21 5.86
N LEU A 10 41.98 -9.18 4.93
CA LEU A 10 41.59 -7.97 4.18
C LEU A 10 40.85 -6.92 5.03
N ILE A 11 40.16 -7.35 6.09
CA ILE A 11 39.49 -6.45 7.06
C ILE A 11 40.53 -5.84 8.03
N LEU A 12 41.59 -6.58 8.37
CA LEU A 12 42.65 -6.12 9.27
C LEU A 12 43.68 -5.19 8.59
N THR A 13 43.94 -5.31 7.29
CA THR A 13 44.88 -4.40 6.60
C THR A 13 44.24 -3.09 6.12
N ASN A 14 42.91 -3.02 6.00
CA ASN A 14 42.21 -1.77 5.68
C ASN A 14 41.92 -0.90 6.91
N THR A 15 42.02 -1.46 8.11
CA THR A 15 41.80 -0.74 9.37
C THR A 15 43.06 -0.03 9.88
N PHE A 16 44.26 -0.37 9.40
CA PHE A 16 45.51 0.22 9.90
C PHE A 16 45.99 1.47 9.13
N LEU A 17 45.37 1.83 8.00
CA LEU A 17 45.70 3.06 7.24
C LEU A 17 44.57 4.11 7.19
N ARG A 18 43.43 3.87 7.86
CA ARG A 18 42.33 4.85 8.00
C ARG A 18 42.35 5.65 9.30
N GLY A 19 43.37 5.47 10.13
CA GLY A 19 43.51 6.16 11.40
C GLY A 19 44.36 7.42 11.30
N VAL A 20 43.85 8.52 10.72
CA VAL A 20 44.28 9.91 11.05
C VAL A 20 43.16 10.98 10.88
N TYR A 21 42.03 10.73 10.18
CA TYR A 21 40.95 11.74 10.05
C TYR A 21 39.58 11.32 10.60
N ALA A 22 39.55 10.48 11.63
CA ALA A 22 38.31 10.10 12.30
C ALA A 22 38.30 10.66 13.71
N ASN A 23 37.62 11.81 13.91
CA ASN A 23 36.92 12.21 15.13
C ASN A 23 36.33 13.63 14.94
N ASN A 24 35.14 13.71 14.29
CA ASN A 24 34.13 14.80 14.33
C ASN A 24 33.29 14.95 13.04
N ALA A 25 33.48 14.11 12.02
CA ALA A 25 32.68 14.22 10.78
C ALA A 25 31.20 13.81 11.00
N SER A 26 30.27 14.65 10.53
CA SER A 26 28.81 14.47 10.57
C SER A 26 28.25 13.52 9.50
N CYS A 27 29.08 13.13 8.53
CA CYS A 27 28.72 12.32 7.37
C CYS A 27 29.79 11.26 7.07
N SER A 28 29.42 10.28 6.26
CA SER A 28 30.35 9.27 5.72
C SER A 28 30.79 9.63 4.30
N ASP A 29 31.90 9.04 3.86
CA ASP A 29 32.43 9.18 2.50
C ASP A 29 32.71 10.63 2.09
N ALA A 30 33.42 11.34 2.98
CA ALA A 30 33.88 12.70 2.75
C ALA A 30 34.85 12.76 1.56
N VAL A 31 34.61 13.70 0.64
CA VAL A 31 35.56 13.97 -0.44
C VAL A 31 36.82 14.64 0.14
N PRO A 32 38.04 14.19 -0.21
CA PRO A 32 39.27 14.74 0.37
C PRO A 32 39.48 16.24 0.07
N SER A 33 39.02 16.69 -1.10
CA SER A 33 39.06 18.08 -1.52
C SER A 33 37.82 18.36 -2.37
N CYS A 34 36.98 19.29 -1.93
CA CYS A 34 35.78 19.64 -2.65
C CYS A 34 36.09 20.62 -3.80
N ASN A 35 35.60 20.30 -5.00
CA ASN A 35 35.73 21.13 -6.21
C ASN A 35 34.35 21.59 -6.68
N THR A 36 34.06 22.89 -6.61
CA THR A 36 32.76 23.47 -6.97
C THR A 36 32.39 23.31 -8.44
N ASN A 37 33.33 22.95 -9.32
CA ASN A 37 33.09 22.70 -10.74
C ASN A 37 32.81 21.22 -11.06
N THR A 38 32.90 20.32 -10.08
CA THR A 38 32.60 18.90 -10.25
C THR A 38 31.15 18.62 -9.86
N ASP A 39 30.37 18.02 -10.76
CA ASP A 39 29.03 17.54 -10.45
C ASP A 39 29.14 16.24 -9.61
N TYR A 40 28.90 16.35 -8.31
CA TYR A 40 28.86 15.22 -7.38
C TYR A 40 27.49 14.53 -7.34
N PHE A 41 26.46 15.13 -7.95
CA PHE A 41 25.10 14.60 -8.03
C PHE A 41 24.73 14.31 -9.50
N VAL A 42 25.54 13.47 -10.13
CA VAL A 42 25.45 13.13 -11.57
C VAL A 42 24.07 12.57 -11.93
N TYR A 43 23.54 11.67 -11.10
CA TYR A 43 22.21 11.08 -11.29
C TYR A 43 21.14 12.00 -10.70
N LYS A 44 20.34 12.64 -11.58
CA LYS A 44 19.32 13.63 -11.18
C LYS A 44 17.95 12.98 -11.14
N LEU A 45 17.39 12.84 -9.94
CA LEU A 45 16.03 12.34 -9.71
C LEU A 45 14.98 13.40 -10.04
N SER A 46 13.88 12.93 -10.61
CA SER A 46 12.63 13.68 -10.80
C SER A 46 11.49 13.07 -9.97
N PHE A 47 10.50 13.90 -9.64
CA PHE A 47 9.39 13.58 -8.74
C PHE A 47 8.02 13.90 -9.37
N PRO A 48 7.65 13.29 -10.51
CA PRO A 48 6.37 13.56 -11.19
C PRO A 48 5.12 13.30 -10.34
N TYR A 49 5.16 12.37 -9.37
CA TYR A 49 4.02 12.05 -8.52
C TYR A 49 4.07 12.78 -7.16
N LEU A 50 5.24 13.23 -6.73
CA LEU A 50 5.44 14.05 -5.52
C LEU A 50 5.56 15.55 -5.79
N VAL A 51 5.24 16.03 -6.99
CA VAL A 51 5.46 17.44 -7.41
C VAL A 51 4.78 18.47 -6.49
N ASP A 52 3.62 18.14 -5.91
CA ASP A 52 2.89 19.02 -5.00
C ASP A 52 3.58 19.13 -3.62
N TYR A 53 4.43 18.15 -3.28
CA TYR A 53 5.08 18.05 -1.98
C TYR A 53 6.58 18.31 -2.03
N VAL A 54 7.25 18.08 -3.16
CA VAL A 54 8.71 18.04 -3.26
C VAL A 54 9.18 18.85 -4.46
N SER A 55 10.13 19.75 -4.23
CA SER A 55 10.89 20.41 -5.30
C SER A 55 12.39 20.22 -5.08
N VAL A 56 13.11 19.93 -6.17
CA VAL A 56 14.56 19.73 -6.15
C VAL A 56 15.25 20.61 -7.19
N GLN A 57 16.37 21.20 -6.81
CA GLN A 57 17.27 21.91 -7.71
C GLN A 57 18.69 21.40 -7.48
N TYR A 58 19.29 20.87 -8.55
CA TYR A 58 20.64 20.32 -8.52
C TYR A 58 21.67 21.41 -8.81
N GLU A 59 22.71 21.43 -8.00
CA GLU A 59 23.94 22.18 -8.18
C GLU A 59 25.11 21.19 -8.15
N ASN A 60 26.31 21.63 -8.51
CA ASN A 60 27.47 20.75 -8.61
C ASN A 60 27.80 20.03 -7.29
N ILE A 61 27.72 20.73 -6.16
CA ILE A 61 28.10 20.18 -4.84
C ILE A 61 26.91 20.01 -3.89
N SER A 62 25.71 20.40 -4.32
CA SER A 62 24.51 20.50 -3.47
C SER A 62 23.22 20.21 -4.23
N ILE A 63 22.17 19.83 -3.49
CA ILE A 63 20.79 19.76 -3.94
C ILE A 63 19.97 20.64 -3.00
N ARG A 64 19.33 21.68 -3.53
CA ARG A 64 18.29 22.41 -2.79
C ARG A 64 17.00 21.60 -2.88
N LEU A 65 16.44 21.26 -1.73
CA LEU A 65 15.27 20.41 -1.59
C LEU A 65 14.26 21.13 -0.71
N ASN A 66 13.07 21.38 -1.25
CA ASN A 66 11.96 21.90 -0.45
C ASN A 66 10.86 20.85 -0.31
N ILE A 67 10.37 20.71 0.91
CA ILE A 67 9.16 19.95 1.24
C ILE A 67 8.06 20.97 1.52
N SER A 68 7.02 20.95 0.69
CA SER A 68 5.83 21.79 0.83
C SER A 68 4.69 20.93 1.35
N ILE A 69 4.11 21.31 2.49
CA ILE A 69 3.00 20.57 3.08
C ILE A 69 1.78 21.49 3.11
N PRO A 70 0.72 21.17 2.35
CA PRO A 70 -0.50 21.95 2.34
C PRO A 70 -1.01 22.21 3.77
N ASP A 71 -1.43 23.45 4.03
CA ASP A 71 -2.01 23.90 5.30
C ASP A 71 -1.12 23.79 6.56
N LEU A 72 0.17 23.45 6.39
CA LEU A 72 1.15 23.35 7.48
C LEU A 72 2.31 24.33 7.26
N GLN A 73 3.51 23.81 6.98
CA GLN A 73 4.74 24.59 6.86
C GLN A 73 5.62 24.03 5.75
N ASN A 74 6.39 24.91 5.11
CA ASN A 74 7.42 24.53 4.15
C ASN A 74 8.76 24.34 4.86
N PHE A 75 9.48 23.30 4.47
CA PHE A 75 10.81 22.97 4.97
C PHE A 75 11.83 23.02 3.85
N SER A 76 12.92 23.77 4.06
CA SER A 76 13.99 23.93 3.08
C SER A 76 15.29 23.30 3.57
N TYR A 77 15.85 22.45 2.71
CA TYR A 77 17.06 21.68 2.95
C TYR A 77 18.07 21.95 1.85
N THR A 78 19.34 21.98 2.23
CA THR A 78 20.45 21.90 1.29
C THR A 78 21.20 20.62 1.58
N LEU A 79 20.98 19.60 0.74
CA LEU A 79 21.75 18.36 0.77
C LEU A 79 23.11 18.64 0.12
N VAL A 80 24.21 18.35 0.81
CA VAL A 80 25.54 18.71 0.33
C VAL A 80 26.46 17.50 0.34
N ARG A 81 27.31 17.38 -0.68
CA ARG A 81 28.32 16.32 -0.72
C ARG A 81 29.17 16.38 0.55
N CYS A 82 29.29 15.26 1.27
CA CYS A 82 30.11 15.20 2.49
C CYS A 82 31.54 15.71 2.22
N GLY A 83 32.01 16.68 3.01
CA GLY A 83 33.30 17.36 2.85
C GLY A 83 33.23 18.73 2.15
N CYS A 84 32.08 19.10 1.58
CA CYS A 84 31.87 20.36 0.84
C CYS A 84 31.14 21.44 1.66
N GLU A 85 30.73 21.17 2.90
CA GLU A 85 29.84 22.02 3.71
C GLU A 85 30.37 23.45 3.88
N HIS A 86 31.68 23.58 4.08
CA HIS A 86 32.36 24.85 4.32
C HIS A 86 32.32 25.82 3.12
N LEU A 87 31.92 25.34 1.93
CA LEU A 87 31.79 26.13 0.71
C LEU A 87 30.38 26.71 0.53
N LEU A 88 29.42 26.33 1.37
CA LEU A 88 28.06 26.83 1.28
C LEU A 88 27.92 28.17 2.00
N ASN A 89 27.39 29.16 1.28
CA ASN A 89 26.90 30.40 1.88
C ASN A 89 25.45 30.19 2.35
N SER A 90 25.27 29.50 3.49
CA SER A 90 23.92 29.29 4.05
C SER A 90 23.32 30.62 4.49
N THR A 91 22.14 30.94 3.98
CA THR A 91 21.26 31.94 4.61
C THR A 91 20.62 31.30 5.85
N GLY A 92 20.30 32.08 6.88
CA GLY A 92 20.02 31.56 8.24
C GLY A 92 18.80 30.65 8.42
N ASN A 93 17.99 30.40 7.38
CA ASN A 93 16.75 29.63 7.48
C ASN A 93 16.79 28.23 6.82
N GLU A 94 17.89 27.84 6.15
CA GLU A 94 18.01 26.53 5.48
C GLU A 94 18.73 25.49 6.34
N THR A 95 18.22 24.24 6.38
CA THR A 95 18.92 23.14 7.07
C THR A 95 19.91 22.47 6.13
N VAL A 96 21.21 22.63 6.41
CA VAL A 96 22.29 21.97 5.64
C VAL A 96 22.51 20.55 6.14
N ILE A 97 22.33 19.57 5.25
CA ILE A 97 22.47 18.13 5.53
C ILE A 97 23.59 17.56 4.65
N PRO A 98 24.73 17.18 5.24
CA PRO A 98 25.77 16.46 4.52
C PRO A 98 25.32 15.02 4.23
N VAL A 99 25.41 14.60 2.97
CA VAL A 99 24.97 13.28 2.52
C VAL A 99 26.15 12.41 2.04
N PRO A 100 26.12 11.09 2.35
CA PRO A 100 25.18 10.45 3.28
C PRO A 100 25.50 10.77 4.77
N PRO A 101 24.48 10.90 5.64
CA PRO A 101 24.70 11.16 7.06
C PRO A 101 25.35 9.94 7.73
N ARG A 102 26.22 10.19 8.72
CA ARG A 102 26.98 9.11 9.38
C ARG A 102 26.11 8.27 10.33
N SER A 103 25.06 8.86 10.88
CA SER A 103 24.11 8.19 11.76
C SER A 103 22.72 8.79 11.62
N LEU A 104 21.72 7.92 11.67
CA LEU A 104 20.31 8.24 11.54
C LEU A 104 19.57 8.01 12.86
N GLY A 105 18.64 8.91 13.14
CA GLY A 105 17.51 8.70 14.05
C GLY A 105 16.25 8.44 13.23
N GLY A 106 15.30 7.69 13.77
CA GLY A 106 13.97 7.54 13.17
C GLY A 106 12.89 7.53 14.24
N ILE A 107 11.72 8.07 13.90
CA ILE A 107 10.59 8.13 14.84
C ILE A 107 9.34 7.39 14.36
N SER A 108 9.32 6.95 13.10
CA SER A 108 8.17 6.25 12.52
C SER A 108 8.60 4.94 11.87
N THR A 109 7.84 3.87 12.12
CA THR A 109 8.08 2.55 11.51
C THR A 109 7.88 2.59 10.00
N THR A 110 7.01 3.47 9.49
CA THR A 110 6.75 3.67 8.05
C THR A 110 7.99 4.03 7.23
N GLU A 111 9.03 4.55 7.88
CA GLU A 111 10.29 4.97 7.25
C GLU A 111 11.26 3.80 7.07
N ILE A 112 11.12 2.76 7.89
CA ILE A 112 12.05 1.63 7.99
C ILE A 112 12.20 0.87 6.67
N PRO A 113 11.13 0.55 5.92
CA PRO A 113 11.28 -0.16 4.65
C PRO A 113 12.13 0.62 3.64
N PHE A 114 11.96 1.95 3.54
CA PHE A 114 12.74 2.79 2.64
C PHE A 114 14.22 2.74 3.02
N ILE A 115 14.53 2.94 4.31
CA ILE A 115 15.91 2.89 4.81
C ILE A 115 16.52 1.49 4.61
N GLN A 116 15.77 0.43 4.87
CA GLN A 116 16.24 -0.95 4.80
C GLN A 116 16.49 -1.43 3.36
N GLN A 117 15.57 -1.16 2.44
CA GLN A 117 15.69 -1.61 1.04
C GLN A 117 16.76 -0.82 0.27
N LEU A 118 17.06 0.41 0.69
CA LEU A 118 18.18 1.20 0.18
C LEU A 118 19.52 0.90 0.87
N GLY A 119 19.57 -0.11 1.75
CA GLY A 119 20.80 -0.54 2.43
C GLY A 119 21.25 0.36 3.61
N GLY A 120 20.46 1.37 3.97
CA GLY A 120 20.78 2.36 5.00
C GLY A 120 20.52 1.93 6.44
N LEU A 121 19.94 0.76 6.71
CA LEU A 121 19.51 0.37 8.06
C LEU A 121 20.67 0.35 9.10
N HIS A 122 21.89 0.10 8.65
CA HIS A 122 23.08 0.12 9.50
C HIS A 122 23.43 1.52 10.04
N LEU A 123 22.96 2.58 9.38
CA LEU A 123 23.10 3.97 9.80
C LEU A 123 22.10 4.34 10.90
N LEU A 124 20.96 3.64 11.01
CA LEU A 124 19.95 3.87 12.04
C LEU A 124 20.50 3.48 13.42
N LYS A 125 20.88 4.49 14.22
CA LYS A 125 21.50 4.32 15.54
C LYS A 125 20.55 4.56 16.68
N VAL A 126 19.52 5.38 16.52
CA VAL A 126 18.51 5.65 17.54
C VAL A 126 17.13 5.52 16.90
N PHE A 127 16.21 4.84 17.57
CA PHE A 127 14.85 4.70 17.08
C PHE A 127 13.86 4.85 18.23
N TYR A 128 12.83 5.66 18.00
CA TYR A 128 11.74 5.90 18.95
C TYR A 128 10.77 4.72 18.92
N GLU A 129 10.40 4.23 20.10
CA GLU A 129 9.38 3.19 20.29
C GLU A 129 9.53 1.97 19.38
N GLY A 130 10.75 1.42 19.34
CA GLY A 130 11.09 0.25 18.52
C GLY A 130 10.29 -1.01 18.82
N GLN A 131 9.50 -1.05 19.90
CA GLN A 131 8.52 -2.11 20.16
C GLN A 131 7.41 -2.21 19.10
N TYR A 132 7.17 -1.16 18.32
CA TYR A 132 6.18 -1.16 17.23
C TYR A 132 6.77 -1.59 15.87
N ALA A 133 8.09 -1.81 15.77
CA ALA A 133 8.71 -2.26 14.53
C ALA A 133 8.37 -3.71 14.18
N TYR A 134 7.95 -3.95 12.93
CA TYR A 134 7.78 -5.29 12.38
C TYR A 134 9.09 -5.84 11.81
N ASN A 135 9.90 -4.96 11.19
CA ASN A 135 11.11 -5.30 10.48
C ASN A 135 12.09 -6.16 11.29
N GLU A 136 12.38 -7.37 10.80
CA GLU A 136 13.22 -8.32 11.54
C GLU A 136 14.66 -7.84 11.72
N GLN A 137 15.20 -7.12 10.73
CA GLN A 137 16.56 -6.59 10.81
C GLN A 137 16.63 -5.48 11.86
N LEU A 138 15.63 -4.58 11.92
CA LEU A 138 15.57 -3.57 12.97
C LEU A 138 15.42 -4.22 14.35
N LEU A 139 14.50 -5.16 14.52
CA LEU A 139 14.31 -5.87 15.79
C LEU A 139 15.60 -6.56 16.27
N MET A 140 16.36 -7.16 15.35
CA MET A 140 17.67 -7.74 15.68
C MET A 140 18.67 -6.68 16.14
N ARG A 141 18.69 -5.51 15.49
CA ARG A 141 19.57 -4.39 15.84
C ARG A 141 19.22 -3.78 17.20
N LEU A 142 17.93 -3.67 17.52
CA LEU A 142 17.45 -3.23 18.84
C LEU A 142 17.88 -4.23 19.92
N LYS A 143 17.67 -5.53 19.68
CA LYS A 143 18.06 -6.61 20.62
C LYS A 143 19.58 -6.67 20.88
N THR A 144 20.39 -6.28 19.89
CA THR A 144 21.85 -6.30 19.96
C THR A 144 22.47 -4.93 20.31
N ASN A 145 21.65 -3.93 20.66
CA ASN A 145 22.07 -2.56 20.94
C ASN A 145 22.88 -1.89 19.80
N LEU A 146 22.73 -2.37 18.56
CA LEU A 146 23.26 -1.72 17.36
C LEU A 146 22.39 -0.52 16.91
N THR A 147 21.15 -0.49 17.40
CA THR A 147 20.22 0.63 17.38
C THR A 147 19.67 0.77 18.80
N TYR A 148 19.75 1.97 19.38
CA TYR A 148 19.20 2.29 20.69
C TYR A 148 17.69 2.49 20.57
N ASN A 149 16.92 1.73 21.35
CA ASN A 149 15.48 1.96 21.52
C ASN A 149 15.26 3.05 22.57
N VAL A 150 14.54 4.11 22.22
CA VAL A 150 14.19 5.18 23.16
C VAL A 150 12.69 5.34 23.31
N GLN A 151 12.25 5.84 24.46
CA GLN A 151 10.81 5.98 24.78
C GLN A 151 10.36 7.45 24.84
N HIS A 152 11.31 8.39 24.87
CA HIS A 152 11.02 9.82 24.83
C HIS A 152 11.92 10.52 23.83
N PHE A 153 11.43 11.54 23.14
CA PHE A 153 12.25 12.33 22.21
C PHE A 153 13.48 12.96 22.88
N ALA A 154 13.40 13.34 24.16
CA ALA A 154 14.53 13.88 24.91
C ALA A 154 15.69 12.88 25.06
N ASP A 155 15.43 11.57 24.98
CA ASP A 155 16.46 10.55 25.09
C ASP A 155 17.40 10.53 23.87
N PHE A 156 16.99 11.07 22.72
CA PHE A 156 17.86 11.18 21.54
C PHE A 156 19.11 12.01 21.79
N ILE A 157 19.06 12.96 22.73
CA ILE A 157 20.20 13.80 23.12
C ILE A 157 20.81 13.38 24.46
N ASN A 158 20.22 12.42 25.16
CA ASN A 158 20.68 11.97 26.47
C ASN A 158 21.79 10.92 26.32
N THR A 159 23.03 11.35 26.54
CA THR A 159 24.22 10.49 26.42
C THR A 159 24.31 9.37 27.47
N SER A 160 23.46 9.40 28.51
CA SER A 160 23.32 8.27 29.43
C SER A 160 22.43 7.14 28.86
N VAL A 161 21.61 7.44 27.84
CA VAL A 161 20.69 6.50 27.18
C VAL A 161 21.25 6.04 25.83
N VAL A 162 21.76 6.97 25.02
CA VAL A 162 22.33 6.69 23.69
C VAL A 162 23.83 6.97 23.69
N ALA A 163 24.65 6.14 23.02
CA ALA A 163 26.10 6.37 22.99
C ALA A 163 26.50 7.67 22.28
N SER A 164 25.73 8.05 21.25
CA SER A 164 25.90 9.32 20.54
C SER A 164 24.57 9.72 19.90
N PRO A 165 24.19 11.02 19.98
CA PRO A 165 23.04 11.52 19.24
C PRO A 165 23.20 11.31 17.72
N PRO A 166 22.10 11.06 16.98
CA PRO A 166 22.16 10.88 15.54
C PRO A 166 22.52 12.19 14.82
N ASN A 167 23.17 12.10 13.66
CA ASN A 167 23.54 13.27 12.86
C ASN A 167 22.35 13.86 12.09
N LEU A 168 21.37 13.02 11.75
CA LEU A 168 20.11 13.40 11.14
C LEU A 168 19.00 12.50 11.67
N THR A 169 17.86 13.07 12.05
CA THR A 169 16.67 12.29 12.44
C THR A 169 15.56 12.46 11.43
N PHE A 170 14.98 11.37 10.97
CA PHE A 170 13.73 11.42 10.21
C PHE A 170 12.57 11.67 11.16
N VAL A 171 11.75 12.67 10.83
CA VAL A 171 10.65 13.16 11.66
C VAL A 171 9.42 13.28 10.79
N ASP A 172 8.32 12.65 11.19
CA ASP A 172 7.06 12.80 10.47
C ASP A 172 6.51 14.24 10.61
N THR A 173 5.63 14.59 9.69
CA THR A 173 5.08 15.94 9.54
C THR A 173 4.43 16.49 10.81
N TYR A 174 3.77 15.67 11.63
CA TYR A 174 3.01 16.13 12.80
C TYR A 174 3.87 16.19 14.07
N SER A 175 4.96 15.44 14.12
CA SER A 175 5.86 15.38 15.27
C SER A 175 6.92 16.48 15.31
N VAL A 176 7.03 17.33 14.27
CA VAL A 176 8.13 18.31 14.13
C VAL A 176 8.28 19.23 15.34
N SER A 177 7.20 19.90 15.76
CA SER A 177 7.24 20.86 16.86
C SER A 177 7.60 20.20 18.18
N GLU A 178 7.00 19.04 18.47
CA GLU A 178 7.27 18.29 19.69
C GLU A 178 8.70 17.76 19.71
N PHE A 179 9.15 17.12 18.63
CA PHE A 179 10.50 16.59 18.50
C PHE A 179 11.55 17.70 18.68
N ALA A 180 11.39 18.84 18.00
CA ALA A 180 12.30 19.98 18.09
C ALA A 180 12.37 20.55 19.52
N ASN A 181 11.23 20.71 20.20
CA ASN A 181 11.17 21.21 21.57
C ASN A 181 11.82 20.21 22.56
N ARG A 182 11.46 18.94 22.50
CA ARG A 182 11.95 17.89 23.41
C ARG A 182 13.44 17.59 23.23
N THR A 183 13.99 17.85 22.05
CA THR A 183 15.42 17.73 21.76
C THR A 183 16.16 19.06 21.91
N GLU A 184 15.50 20.10 22.43
CA GLU A 184 16.05 21.44 22.65
C GLU A 184 16.66 22.06 21.38
N ASN A 185 16.15 21.69 20.20
CA ASN A 185 16.69 22.05 18.88
C ASN A 185 18.17 21.66 18.67
N LYS A 186 18.68 20.68 19.43
CA LYS A 186 20.09 20.22 19.33
C LYS A 186 20.32 19.22 18.20
N LEU A 187 19.27 18.71 17.57
CA LEU A 187 19.33 17.73 16.50
C LEU A 187 18.89 18.31 15.16
N LYS A 188 19.62 17.96 14.10
CA LYS A 188 19.13 18.14 12.74
C LYS A 188 18.07 17.08 12.45
N TYR A 189 17.01 17.49 11.77
CA TYR A 189 15.97 16.58 11.32
C TYR A 189 15.61 16.82 9.86
N PHE A 190 15.09 15.77 9.22
CA PHE A 190 14.50 15.81 7.89
C PHE A 190 13.03 15.44 8.01
N VAL A 191 12.14 16.30 7.53
CA VAL A 191 10.69 16.07 7.61
C VAL A 191 10.25 15.13 6.50
N THR A 192 9.58 14.06 6.87
CA THR A 192 9.06 13.07 5.94
C THR A 192 7.57 13.35 5.64
N PRO A 193 7.18 13.55 4.36
CA PRO A 193 5.79 13.88 4.02
C PRO A 193 4.88 12.64 3.95
N GLY A 194 5.37 11.44 4.30
CA GLY A 194 4.69 10.18 3.98
C GLY A 194 3.25 10.08 4.50
N ILE A 195 2.96 10.64 5.68
CA ILE A 195 1.62 10.60 6.28
C ILE A 195 0.58 11.47 5.54
N VAL A 196 1.02 12.58 4.93
CA VAL A 196 0.12 13.51 4.20
C VAL A 196 -0.02 13.16 2.71
N VAL A 197 0.82 12.25 2.20
CA VAL A 197 0.79 11.82 0.79
C VAL A 197 -0.35 10.81 0.59
N LYS A 198 -1.36 11.21 -0.17
CA LYS A 198 -2.57 10.42 -0.45
C LYS A 198 -2.48 9.53 -1.70
N SER A 199 -1.46 9.72 -2.55
CA SER A 199 -1.28 8.95 -3.78
C SER A 199 -0.32 7.77 -3.59
N ALA A 200 -0.72 6.57 -4.01
CA ALA A 200 0.11 5.36 -4.01
C ALA A 200 1.43 5.54 -4.78
N MET A 201 1.38 6.09 -5.99
CA MET A 201 2.58 6.35 -6.79
C MET A 201 3.46 7.41 -6.13
N ALA A 202 2.86 8.43 -5.53
CA ALA A 202 3.61 9.45 -4.80
C ALA A 202 4.32 8.87 -3.57
N ARG A 203 3.70 7.94 -2.83
CA ARG A 203 4.37 7.22 -1.74
C ARG A 203 5.51 6.34 -2.24
N ALA A 204 5.38 5.70 -3.41
CA ALA A 204 6.48 4.95 -4.02
C ALA A 204 7.67 5.88 -4.37
N GLU A 205 7.43 7.14 -4.75
CA GLU A 205 8.51 8.10 -4.97
C GLU A 205 9.23 8.55 -3.69
N LEU A 206 8.74 8.21 -2.50
CA LEU A 206 9.50 8.45 -1.27
C LEU A 206 10.84 7.70 -1.27
N TYR A 207 10.96 6.54 -1.96
CA TYR A 207 12.26 5.89 -2.16
C TYR A 207 13.29 6.86 -2.72
N LYS A 208 12.92 7.69 -3.70
CA LYS A 208 13.80 8.68 -4.32
C LYS A 208 14.27 9.72 -3.28
N LEU A 209 13.38 10.17 -2.39
CA LEU A 209 13.71 11.12 -1.33
C LEU A 209 14.73 10.54 -0.34
N TYR A 210 14.49 9.31 0.13
CA TYR A 210 15.46 8.60 0.96
C TYR A 210 16.76 8.31 0.22
N GLY A 211 16.69 8.02 -1.09
CA GLY A 211 17.84 7.81 -1.96
C GLY A 211 18.76 9.02 -2.07
N LEU A 212 18.22 10.24 -2.10
CA LEU A 212 19.03 11.46 -2.06
C LEU A 212 19.79 11.60 -0.73
N ILE A 213 19.15 11.25 0.38
CA ILE A 213 19.73 11.41 1.72
C ILE A 213 20.76 10.31 2.00
N LEU A 214 20.50 9.09 1.54
CA LEU A 214 21.38 7.94 1.66
C LEU A 214 22.45 7.88 0.56
N ASP A 215 22.45 8.84 -0.37
CA ASP A 215 23.41 8.93 -1.49
C ASP A 215 23.41 7.68 -2.40
N VAL A 216 22.22 7.14 -2.67
CA VAL A 216 21.97 5.98 -3.56
C VAL A 216 20.83 6.26 -4.56
N PRO A 217 20.89 7.36 -5.33
CA PRO A 217 19.77 7.82 -6.15
C PRO A 217 19.37 6.83 -7.25
N GLU A 218 20.32 6.15 -7.90
CA GLU A 218 20.03 5.20 -8.97
C GLU A 218 19.22 4.00 -8.49
N LEU A 219 19.63 3.36 -7.39
CA LEU A 219 18.89 2.26 -6.77
C LEU A 219 17.48 2.70 -6.32
N ALA A 220 17.38 3.92 -5.76
CA ALA A 220 16.11 4.45 -5.32
C ALA A 220 15.14 4.72 -6.47
N ASP A 221 15.63 5.20 -7.61
CA ASP A 221 14.83 5.39 -8.82
C ASP A 221 14.36 4.06 -9.39
N GLU A 222 15.25 3.07 -9.49
CA GLU A 222 14.92 1.72 -9.98
C GLU A 222 13.80 1.08 -9.15
N LEU A 223 13.95 1.11 -7.81
CA LEU A 223 12.93 0.57 -6.90
C LEU A 223 11.59 1.32 -7.03
N ALA A 224 11.62 2.64 -7.02
CA ALA A 224 10.42 3.46 -7.17
C ALA A 224 9.70 3.16 -8.49
N GLN A 225 10.44 3.13 -9.61
CA GLN A 225 9.88 2.86 -10.93
C GLN A 225 9.29 1.45 -11.03
N SER A 226 9.99 0.44 -10.49
CA SER A 226 9.48 -0.93 -10.46
C SER A 226 8.16 -1.04 -9.69
N ILE A 227 8.05 -0.39 -8.54
CA ILE A 227 6.84 -0.38 -7.71
C ILE A 227 5.70 0.37 -8.42
N ILE A 228 5.98 1.54 -9.00
CA ILE A 228 5.00 2.32 -9.75
C ILE A 228 4.48 1.52 -10.95
N GLN A 229 5.36 0.88 -11.72
CA GLN A 229 4.95 0.06 -12.86
C GLN A 229 4.09 -1.13 -12.42
N SER A 230 4.52 -1.84 -11.37
CA SER A 230 3.76 -2.95 -10.76
C SER A 230 2.35 -2.53 -10.33
N TYR A 231 2.20 -1.33 -9.76
CA TYR A 231 0.91 -0.77 -9.39
C TYR A 231 0.07 -0.44 -10.64
N LEU A 232 0.63 0.27 -11.61
CA LEU A 232 -0.06 0.69 -12.83
C LEU A 232 -0.51 -0.51 -13.67
N ASP A 233 0.31 -1.55 -13.78
CA ASP A 233 -0.03 -2.79 -14.49
C ASP A 233 -1.21 -3.50 -13.82
N THR A 234 -1.20 -3.55 -12.48
CA THR A 234 -2.30 -4.16 -11.70
C THR A 234 -3.60 -3.39 -11.91
N LYS A 235 -3.54 -2.05 -11.83
CA LYS A 235 -4.68 -1.16 -12.08
C LYS A 235 -5.23 -1.30 -13.50
N ALA A 236 -4.36 -1.35 -14.49
CA ALA A 236 -4.75 -1.51 -15.90
C ALA A 236 -5.39 -2.88 -16.15
N MET A 237 -4.83 -3.94 -15.55
CA MET A 237 -5.35 -5.30 -15.65
C MET A 237 -6.76 -5.41 -15.08
N VAL A 238 -7.00 -4.94 -13.85
CA VAL A 238 -8.35 -5.00 -13.24
C VAL A 238 -9.33 -4.12 -14.00
N SER A 239 -8.94 -2.90 -14.41
CA SER A 239 -9.83 -2.02 -15.18
C SER A 239 -10.23 -2.58 -16.55
N SER A 240 -9.44 -3.47 -17.14
CA SER A 240 -9.70 -4.03 -18.47
C SER A 240 -10.49 -5.34 -18.45
N HIS A 241 -10.42 -6.08 -17.33
CA HIS A 241 -10.95 -7.45 -17.26
C HIS A 241 -12.00 -7.66 -16.16
N ALA A 242 -12.06 -6.80 -15.14
CA ALA A 242 -13.08 -6.89 -14.11
C ALA A 242 -14.47 -6.72 -14.75
N THR A 243 -15.36 -7.64 -14.44
CA THR A 243 -16.74 -7.63 -14.97
C THR A 243 -17.76 -7.16 -13.93
N LYS A 244 -17.29 -6.81 -12.73
CA LYS A 244 -18.11 -6.53 -11.55
C LYS A 244 -17.50 -5.39 -10.75
N TRP A 245 -18.36 -4.72 -9.99
CA TRP A 245 -17.98 -3.74 -8.97
C TRP A 245 -18.46 -4.22 -7.61
N PRO A 246 -17.69 -5.07 -6.91
CA PRO A 246 -18.06 -5.49 -5.57
C PRO A 246 -18.04 -4.30 -4.61
N SER A 247 -19.05 -4.20 -3.74
CA SER A 247 -19.07 -3.15 -2.71
C SER A 247 -18.30 -3.56 -1.46
N VAL A 248 -17.78 -2.55 -0.78
CA VAL A 248 -16.91 -2.74 0.37
C VAL A 248 -17.30 -1.84 1.54
N LEU A 249 -17.36 -2.44 2.72
CA LEU A 249 -17.27 -1.79 4.02
C LEU A 249 -15.81 -1.84 4.48
N ILE A 250 -15.29 -0.74 4.97
CA ILE A 250 -13.94 -0.64 5.56
C ILE A 250 -14.03 -0.34 7.05
N ASP A 251 -12.91 -0.48 7.74
CA ASP A 251 -12.72 -0.12 9.15
C ASP A 251 -13.57 -0.94 10.12
N GLY A 252 -13.65 -0.47 11.36
CA GLY A 252 -14.36 -1.13 12.45
C GLY A 252 -15.06 -0.12 13.35
N TYR A 253 -15.83 -0.67 14.29
CA TYR A 253 -16.41 0.12 15.36
C TYR A 253 -15.36 0.38 16.45
N PHE A 254 -15.16 1.65 16.81
CA PHE A 254 -14.24 2.06 17.87
C PHE A 254 -14.79 3.30 18.60
N ASP A 255 -14.75 3.27 19.94
CA ASP A 255 -15.14 4.39 20.82
C ASP A 255 -16.51 5.03 20.50
N GLY A 256 -17.54 4.20 20.25
CA GLY A 256 -18.91 4.68 20.08
C GLY A 256 -19.36 4.89 18.64
N LEU A 257 -18.44 4.95 17.67
CA LEU A 257 -18.74 5.23 16.26
C LEU A 257 -17.96 4.30 15.33
N TRP A 258 -18.49 4.13 14.13
CA TRP A 258 -17.75 3.55 13.02
C TRP A 258 -17.20 4.69 12.17
N SER A 259 -15.90 4.96 12.30
CA SER A 259 -15.24 6.01 11.53
C SER A 259 -14.73 5.44 10.23
N LEU A 260 -15.06 6.10 9.13
CA LEU A 260 -14.69 5.71 7.78
C LEU A 260 -13.83 6.79 7.15
N ASP A 261 -12.92 6.38 6.29
CA ASP A 261 -12.07 7.30 5.54
C ASP A 261 -12.84 8.10 4.46
N SER A 262 -12.39 9.33 4.18
CA SER A 262 -12.92 10.14 3.08
C SER A 262 -12.63 9.51 1.72
N GLY A 263 -13.35 9.93 0.68
CA GLY A 263 -13.20 9.40 -0.68
C GLY A 263 -11.88 9.74 -1.37
N ASP A 264 -11.20 10.79 -0.92
CA ASP A 264 -9.88 11.21 -1.39
C ASP A 264 -8.73 10.65 -0.54
N SER A 265 -9.02 9.83 0.48
CA SER A 265 -8.03 9.22 1.35
C SER A 265 -7.09 8.25 0.60
N TYR A 266 -5.97 7.94 1.26
CA TYR A 266 -5.03 6.93 0.77
C TYR A 266 -5.70 5.56 0.63
N GLU A 267 -6.53 5.17 1.61
CA GLU A 267 -7.25 3.90 1.58
C GLU A 267 -8.30 3.83 0.47
N ALA A 268 -9.14 4.87 0.34
CA ALA A 268 -10.16 4.94 -0.71
C ALA A 268 -9.55 4.90 -2.11
N SER A 269 -8.32 5.42 -2.28
CA SER A 269 -7.59 5.35 -3.55
C SER A 269 -7.33 3.91 -4.00
N PHE A 270 -7.04 2.99 -3.06
CA PHE A 270 -6.86 1.58 -3.38
C PHE A 270 -8.17 0.90 -3.76
N LEU A 271 -9.27 1.20 -3.07
CA LEU A 271 -10.58 0.62 -3.38
C LEU A 271 -11.01 0.98 -4.79
N ARG A 272 -10.87 2.26 -5.16
CA ARG A 272 -11.14 2.74 -6.53
C ARG A 272 -10.24 2.04 -7.55
N ASP A 273 -8.94 1.98 -7.29
CA ASP A 273 -7.98 1.42 -8.24
C ASP A 273 -8.07 -0.12 -8.32
N ALA A 274 -8.65 -0.77 -7.32
CA ALA A 274 -9.01 -2.19 -7.30
C ALA A 274 -10.40 -2.46 -7.90
N HIS A 275 -11.07 -1.45 -8.48
CA HIS A 275 -12.39 -1.59 -9.10
C HIS A 275 -13.48 -2.06 -8.10
N ALA A 276 -13.39 -1.58 -6.85
CA ALA A 276 -14.38 -1.84 -5.80
C ALA A 276 -15.23 -0.60 -5.51
N ALA A 277 -16.50 -0.80 -5.20
CA ALA A 277 -17.46 0.25 -4.92
C ALA A 277 -17.44 0.66 -3.45
N TYR A 278 -16.82 1.80 -3.16
CA TYR A 278 -16.85 2.43 -1.84
C TYR A 278 -17.97 3.48 -1.73
N ARG A 279 -18.84 3.35 -0.71
CA ARG A 279 -20.03 4.19 -0.56
C ARG A 279 -19.74 5.69 -0.45
N TYR A 280 -18.63 6.04 0.18
CA TYR A 280 -18.24 7.43 0.41
C TYR A 280 -17.08 7.88 -0.50
N ALA A 281 -16.90 7.24 -1.66
CA ALA A 281 -15.85 7.58 -2.62
C ALA A 281 -15.86 9.05 -3.10
N ASN A 282 -17.00 9.73 -3.02
CA ASN A 282 -17.15 11.14 -3.39
C ASN A 282 -17.24 12.09 -2.18
N SER A 283 -17.08 11.57 -0.95
CA SER A 283 -17.11 12.39 0.27
C SER A 283 -15.76 13.07 0.48
N SER A 284 -15.76 14.38 0.69
CA SER A 284 -14.56 15.13 1.09
C SER A 284 -14.27 15.06 2.60
N SER A 285 -15.19 14.52 3.39
CA SER A 285 -15.05 14.35 4.84
C SER A 285 -15.14 12.88 5.25
N SER A 286 -14.38 12.50 6.27
CA SER A 286 -14.47 11.18 6.91
C SER A 286 -15.83 11.02 7.61
N PRO A 287 -16.70 10.10 7.19
CA PRO A 287 -17.97 9.84 7.85
C PRO A 287 -17.77 9.13 9.19
N SER A 288 -18.56 9.48 10.20
CA SER A 288 -18.68 8.69 11.43
C SER A 288 -20.12 8.23 11.58
N LEU A 289 -20.32 6.91 11.66
CA LEU A 289 -21.65 6.30 11.62
C LEU A 289 -21.98 5.62 12.95
N THR A 290 -23.24 5.73 13.34
CA THR A 290 -23.83 4.85 14.36
C THR A 290 -23.98 3.43 13.81
N LEU A 291 -24.08 2.43 14.69
CA LEU A 291 -24.31 1.04 14.27
C LEU A 291 -25.57 0.86 13.41
N SER A 292 -26.63 1.63 13.69
CA SER A 292 -27.85 1.60 12.88
C SER A 292 -27.59 2.10 11.47
N GLU A 293 -26.82 3.17 11.32
CA GLU A 293 -26.43 3.70 10.01
C GLU A 293 -25.49 2.74 9.27
N VAL A 294 -24.57 2.06 9.96
CA VAL A 294 -23.74 1.01 9.36
C VAL A 294 -24.63 -0.09 8.77
N VAL A 295 -25.60 -0.59 9.54
CA VAL A 295 -26.53 -1.60 9.05
C VAL A 295 -27.41 -1.05 7.93
N GLU A 296 -27.89 0.19 8.00
CA GLU A 296 -28.70 0.79 6.91
C GLU A 296 -27.90 0.96 5.62
N ASN A 297 -26.63 1.37 5.74
CA ASN A 297 -25.79 1.76 4.61
C ASN A 297 -25.01 0.59 4.02
N PHE A 298 -24.67 -0.44 4.79
CA PHE A 298 -23.77 -1.51 4.37
C PHE A 298 -24.35 -2.91 4.54
N ARG A 299 -25.66 -3.07 4.82
CA ARG A 299 -26.32 -4.39 4.92
C ARG A 299 -25.95 -5.30 3.76
N GLY A 300 -25.93 -4.75 2.55
CA GLY A 300 -25.65 -5.50 1.34
C GLY A 300 -24.19 -5.46 0.88
N ALA A 301 -23.25 -4.98 1.69
CA ALA A 301 -21.85 -4.94 1.29
C ALA A 301 -21.32 -6.34 0.96
N ASP A 302 -20.62 -6.48 -0.16
CA ASP A 302 -20.07 -7.77 -0.60
C ASP A 302 -18.88 -8.18 0.28
N TYR A 303 -18.06 -7.20 0.67
CA TYR A 303 -16.87 -7.40 1.50
C TYR A 303 -16.82 -6.45 2.68
N TRP A 304 -16.20 -6.91 3.78
CA TRP A 304 -15.78 -6.08 4.90
C TRP A 304 -14.28 -6.27 5.12
N ILE A 305 -13.50 -5.20 5.03
CA ILE A 305 -12.05 -5.23 5.20
C ILE A 305 -11.58 -4.30 6.32
N ASN A 306 -10.31 -4.43 6.74
CA ASN A 306 -9.63 -3.49 7.65
C ASN A 306 -10.33 -3.30 9.01
N LEU A 307 -10.67 -4.38 9.71
CA LEU A 307 -11.55 -4.43 10.89
C LEU A 307 -11.26 -3.47 12.09
N ASP A 308 -10.19 -2.67 12.04
CA ASP A 308 -9.73 -1.72 13.08
C ASP A 308 -9.82 -2.25 14.51
N LEU A 309 -9.10 -3.35 14.75
CA LEU A 309 -9.06 -4.02 16.05
C LEU A 309 -7.70 -3.81 16.72
N ALA A 310 -7.72 -3.64 18.04
CA ALA A 310 -6.51 -3.56 18.87
C ALA A 310 -5.65 -4.85 18.83
N SER A 311 -6.21 -5.97 18.37
CA SER A 311 -5.50 -7.24 18.20
C SER A 311 -6.13 -8.07 17.09
N PRO A 312 -5.35 -8.89 16.37
CA PRO A 312 -5.88 -9.70 15.28
C PRO A 312 -6.86 -10.77 15.77
N VAL A 313 -7.87 -11.05 14.95
CA VAL A 313 -8.84 -12.14 15.15
C VAL A 313 -8.87 -13.01 13.89
N TYR A 314 -8.90 -14.33 14.05
CA TYR A 314 -8.70 -15.27 12.96
C TYR A 314 -9.98 -15.97 12.49
N SER A 315 -11.10 -15.73 13.17
CA SER A 315 -12.41 -16.28 12.81
C SER A 315 -13.55 -15.31 13.09
N LEU A 316 -14.69 -15.53 12.43
CA LEU A 316 -15.89 -14.75 12.66
C LEU A 316 -16.40 -14.90 14.10
N SER A 317 -16.23 -16.07 14.72
CA SER A 317 -16.65 -16.28 16.11
C SER A 317 -15.73 -15.56 17.12
N GLU A 318 -14.43 -15.48 16.83
CA GLU A 318 -13.49 -14.65 17.60
C GLU A 318 -13.81 -13.16 17.49
N LEU A 319 -14.19 -12.68 16.30
CA LEU A 319 -14.63 -11.30 16.10
C LEU A 319 -15.83 -10.96 16.99
N ILE A 320 -16.88 -11.80 16.98
CA ILE A 320 -18.06 -11.62 17.84
C ILE A 320 -17.70 -11.66 19.33
N LYS A 321 -16.82 -12.58 19.73
CA LYS A 321 -16.34 -12.66 21.12
C LYS A 321 -15.59 -11.39 21.53
N SER A 322 -14.76 -10.83 20.65
CA SER A 322 -14.02 -9.59 20.90
C SER A 322 -14.95 -8.42 21.22
N TYR A 323 -15.99 -8.20 20.40
CA TYR A 323 -16.97 -7.14 20.68
C TYR A 323 -17.77 -7.38 21.96
N ASN A 324 -18.19 -8.62 22.21
CA ASN A 324 -18.93 -8.95 23.43
C ASN A 324 -18.10 -8.72 24.70
N GLN A 325 -16.80 -9.00 24.67
CA GLN A 325 -15.89 -8.77 25.80
C GLN A 325 -15.71 -7.29 26.13
N GLN A 326 -15.89 -6.40 25.15
CA GLN A 326 -15.82 -4.95 25.32
C GLN A 326 -17.17 -4.36 25.80
N ASN A 327 -18.14 -5.20 26.19
CA ASN A 327 -19.53 -4.83 26.50
C ASN A 327 -20.27 -4.20 25.31
N GLU A 328 -19.86 -4.53 24.09
CA GLU A 328 -20.41 -3.98 22.85
C GLU A 328 -21.35 -4.98 22.16
N SER A 329 -22.25 -5.63 22.90
CA SER A 329 -23.16 -6.65 22.33
C SER A 329 -24.02 -6.13 21.18
N SER A 330 -24.30 -4.82 21.17
CA SER A 330 -24.99 -4.15 20.07
C SER A 330 -24.21 -4.20 18.76
N VAL A 331 -22.87 -4.18 18.81
CA VAL A 331 -21.98 -4.31 17.64
C VAL A 331 -22.13 -5.69 17.03
N SER A 332 -22.00 -6.75 17.85
CA SER A 332 -22.21 -8.14 17.44
C SER A 332 -23.53 -8.33 16.69
N SER A 333 -24.64 -7.85 17.27
CA SER A 333 -25.97 -7.94 16.64
C SER A 333 -26.15 -7.10 15.37
N SER A 334 -25.26 -6.13 15.14
CA SER A 334 -25.27 -5.26 13.97
C SER A 334 -24.43 -5.87 12.85
N VAL A 335 -23.22 -6.34 13.15
CA VAL A 335 -22.34 -6.96 12.14
C VAL A 335 -22.92 -8.28 11.61
N GLU A 336 -23.66 -9.04 12.42
CA GLU A 336 -24.39 -10.25 11.99
C GLU A 336 -25.46 -9.98 10.93
N LYS A 337 -25.91 -8.73 10.77
CA LYS A 337 -26.87 -8.32 9.73
C LYS A 337 -26.21 -7.97 8.41
N LEU A 338 -24.88 -7.88 8.36
CA LEU A 338 -24.12 -7.53 7.17
C LEU A 338 -23.92 -8.76 6.29
N ALA A 339 -24.20 -8.63 4.99
CA ALA A 339 -24.01 -9.71 4.03
C ALA A 339 -22.55 -10.18 3.98
N ALA A 340 -21.58 -9.27 4.05
CA ALA A 340 -20.16 -9.63 4.18
C ALA A 340 -19.89 -10.60 5.33
N PHE A 341 -20.47 -10.39 6.52
CA PHE A 341 -20.33 -11.30 7.66
C PHE A 341 -21.04 -12.63 7.40
N GLN A 342 -22.29 -12.59 6.92
CA GLN A 342 -23.12 -13.77 6.63
C GLN A 342 -22.53 -14.66 5.52
N CYS A 343 -21.82 -14.06 4.56
CA CYS A 343 -21.13 -14.74 3.47
C CYS A 343 -19.67 -15.10 3.81
N GLY A 344 -19.20 -14.75 5.01
CA GLY A 344 -17.83 -14.95 5.46
C GLY A 344 -16.78 -14.15 4.69
N GLN A 345 -17.17 -13.07 4.00
CA GLN A 345 -16.29 -12.16 3.27
C GLN A 345 -15.75 -11.04 4.16
N VAL A 346 -15.23 -11.43 5.33
CA VAL A 346 -14.61 -10.53 6.30
C VAL A 346 -13.11 -10.76 6.27
N TRP A 347 -12.34 -9.70 6.00
CA TRP A 347 -10.91 -9.76 5.77
C TRP A 347 -10.15 -8.80 6.69
N SER A 348 -9.04 -9.26 7.22
CA SER A 348 -8.15 -8.45 8.06
C SER A 348 -6.82 -8.22 7.36
N ASN A 349 -6.33 -6.99 7.42
CA ASN A 349 -4.98 -6.57 6.99
C ASN A 349 -3.87 -6.96 8.00
N ALA A 350 -4.17 -7.77 9.01
CA ALA A 350 -3.22 -8.17 10.05
C ALA A 350 -2.55 -9.54 9.78
N LYS A 351 -2.43 -9.96 8.51
CA LYS A 351 -1.80 -11.26 8.19
C LYS A 351 -0.36 -11.33 8.70
N ARG A 352 0.32 -10.19 8.65
CA ARG A 352 1.70 -10.00 9.08
C ARG A 352 1.71 -9.16 10.35
N TYR A 353 1.23 -9.77 11.42
CA TYR A 353 1.18 -9.18 12.75
C TYR A 353 2.20 -9.84 13.69
N ARG A 354 2.85 -9.05 14.54
CA ARG A 354 3.80 -9.53 15.56
C ARG A 354 3.78 -8.60 16.77
N GLY A 355 3.36 -9.10 17.92
CA GLY A 355 3.36 -8.30 19.15
C GLY A 355 2.39 -7.12 19.07
N GLN A 356 2.91 -5.91 18.89
CA GLN A 356 2.14 -4.67 18.68
C GLN A 356 2.34 -4.11 17.25
N SER A 357 2.96 -4.87 16.37
CA SER A 357 3.38 -4.44 15.04
C SER A 357 2.54 -5.07 13.95
N ASN A 358 2.12 -4.26 12.98
CA ASN A 358 1.44 -4.72 11.78
C ASN A 358 2.22 -4.27 10.54
N ASP A 359 2.72 -5.23 9.76
CA ASP A 359 3.54 -4.96 8.57
C ASP A 359 2.75 -4.27 7.44
N TYR A 360 1.42 -4.29 7.47
CA TYR A 360 0.58 -3.49 6.57
C TYR A 360 0.87 -1.99 6.74
N TYR A 361 1.03 -1.52 7.98
CA TYR A 361 1.37 -0.11 8.25
C TYR A 361 2.87 0.17 8.09
N GLU A 362 3.74 -0.85 8.25
CA GLU A 362 5.18 -0.71 8.03
C GLU A 362 5.55 -0.90 6.55
N LEU A 363 5.77 -2.13 6.07
CA LEU A 363 6.13 -2.41 4.68
C LEU A 363 5.08 -1.98 3.66
N GLY A 364 3.80 -2.06 4.00
CA GLY A 364 2.72 -1.63 3.10
C GLY A 364 2.78 -0.14 2.74
N SER A 365 3.33 0.71 3.62
CA SER A 365 3.57 2.13 3.32
C SER A 365 4.55 2.35 2.15
N ALA A 366 5.49 1.41 1.97
CA ALA A 366 6.49 1.44 0.92
C ALA A 366 6.21 0.46 -0.22
N ARG A 367 5.17 -0.38 -0.11
CA ARG A 367 4.74 -1.36 -1.12
C ARG A 367 3.24 -1.24 -1.45
N PRO A 368 2.80 -0.07 -1.93
CA PRO A 368 1.40 0.13 -2.34
C PRO A 368 0.97 -0.86 -3.45
N ASP A 369 1.90 -1.28 -4.31
CA ASP A 369 1.63 -2.27 -5.36
C ASP A 369 1.19 -3.63 -4.78
N TRP A 370 1.70 -4.03 -3.62
CA TRP A 370 1.30 -5.26 -2.95
C TRP A 370 -0.06 -5.14 -2.26
N ILE A 371 -0.37 -3.98 -1.68
CA ILE A 371 -1.71 -3.71 -1.12
C ILE A 371 -2.76 -3.81 -2.24
N LEU A 372 -2.52 -3.15 -3.38
CA LEU A 372 -3.44 -3.19 -4.51
C LEU A 372 -3.63 -4.63 -5.04
N LYS A 373 -2.56 -5.41 -5.16
CA LYS A 373 -2.65 -6.81 -5.61
C LYS A 373 -3.41 -7.71 -4.64
N ASP A 374 -3.25 -7.52 -3.34
CA ASP A 374 -4.07 -8.22 -2.34
C ASP A 374 -5.55 -7.87 -2.53
N LEU A 375 -5.88 -6.58 -2.62
CA LEU A 375 -7.27 -6.13 -2.77
C LEU A 375 -7.91 -6.59 -4.08
N VAL A 376 -7.19 -6.52 -5.21
CA VAL A 376 -7.67 -7.06 -6.49
C VAL A 376 -7.94 -8.56 -6.38
N LYS A 377 -7.10 -9.31 -5.67
CA LYS A 377 -7.32 -10.75 -5.44
C LYS A 377 -8.52 -11.04 -4.55
N ILE A 378 -8.81 -10.19 -3.56
CA ILE A 378 -10.00 -10.30 -2.71
C ILE A 378 -11.25 -10.04 -3.54
N PHE A 379 -11.27 -8.94 -4.29
CA PHE A 379 -12.47 -8.43 -4.94
C PHE A 379 -12.77 -9.11 -6.29
N HIS A 380 -11.74 -9.54 -7.02
CA HIS A 380 -11.84 -10.14 -8.35
C HIS A 380 -11.06 -11.46 -8.42
N PRO A 381 -11.45 -12.48 -7.63
CA PRO A 381 -10.74 -13.77 -7.60
C PRO A 381 -10.75 -14.49 -8.95
N GLU A 382 -11.67 -14.15 -9.86
CA GLU A 382 -11.75 -14.69 -11.22
C GLU A 382 -10.61 -14.24 -12.15
N LEU A 383 -9.86 -13.18 -11.78
CA LEU A 383 -8.74 -12.70 -12.59
C LEU A 383 -7.46 -13.52 -12.39
N GLU A 384 -7.51 -14.59 -11.59
CA GLU A 384 -6.44 -15.57 -11.36
C GLU A 384 -5.04 -14.94 -11.19
N THR A 385 -4.94 -13.94 -10.32
CA THR A 385 -3.67 -13.24 -10.11
C THR A 385 -2.60 -14.19 -9.55
N ASN A 386 -1.42 -14.23 -10.17
CA ASN A 386 -0.25 -14.97 -9.66
C ASN A 386 0.43 -14.23 -8.49
N HIS A 387 -0.37 -13.79 -7.53
CA HIS A 387 0.04 -13.04 -6.36
C HIS A 387 -0.43 -13.77 -5.11
N SER A 388 0.46 -13.95 -4.14
CA SER A 388 0.09 -14.51 -2.84
C SER A 388 -0.21 -13.38 -1.87
N PHE A 389 -1.28 -13.53 -1.08
CA PHE A 389 -1.65 -12.52 -0.10
C PHE A 389 -0.47 -12.15 0.80
N VAL A 390 -0.17 -10.87 0.91
CA VAL A 390 0.92 -10.35 1.74
C VAL A 390 0.38 -9.86 3.07
N PHE A 391 -0.61 -8.98 3.03
CA PHE A 391 -1.14 -8.27 4.19
C PHE A 391 -2.51 -8.79 4.64
N TYR A 392 -3.29 -9.35 3.72
CA TYR A 392 -4.67 -9.74 4.01
C TYR A 392 -4.86 -11.24 4.27
N TYR A 393 -5.76 -11.57 5.19
CA TYR A 393 -6.33 -12.90 5.34
C TYR A 393 -7.85 -12.82 5.58
N GLN A 394 -8.56 -13.83 5.12
CA GLN A 394 -9.99 -13.99 5.39
C GLN A 394 -10.18 -14.62 6.77
N LEU A 395 -11.13 -14.11 7.55
CA LEU A 395 -11.51 -14.73 8.81
C LEU A 395 -12.16 -16.09 8.54
N ALA A 396 -11.74 -17.10 9.29
CA ALA A 396 -12.30 -18.44 9.16
C ALA A 396 -13.78 -18.47 9.55
N ASN A 397 -14.58 -19.16 8.75
CA ASN A 397 -15.94 -19.56 9.06
C ASN A 397 -15.94 -21.03 9.51
N ASN A 398 -15.58 -21.29 10.76
CA ASN A 398 -15.42 -22.63 11.32
C ASN A 398 -16.38 -22.94 12.48
N ASP A 399 -17.28 -22.02 12.83
CA ASP A 399 -18.21 -22.17 13.94
C ASP A 399 -19.65 -22.27 13.43
N SER A 400 -20.17 -23.50 13.38
CA SER A 400 -21.55 -23.75 12.95
C SER A 400 -22.61 -23.12 13.85
N SER A 401 -22.26 -22.69 15.07
CA SER A 401 -23.21 -22.04 15.99
C SER A 401 -23.64 -20.64 15.52
N LEU A 402 -22.84 -19.98 14.66
CA LEU A 402 -23.18 -18.68 14.08
C LEU A 402 -24.35 -18.74 13.09
N ASN A 403 -24.75 -19.94 12.64
CA ASN A 403 -25.88 -20.18 11.73
C ASN A 403 -25.91 -19.19 10.53
N LEU A 404 -24.76 -18.99 9.90
CA LEU A 404 -24.59 -18.00 8.84
C LEU A 404 -25.36 -18.41 7.58
N HIS A 405 -26.14 -17.47 7.04
CA HIS A 405 -26.86 -17.64 5.80
C HIS A 405 -26.51 -16.50 4.84
N CYS A 406 -25.64 -16.79 3.87
CA CYS A 406 -25.27 -15.81 2.85
C CYS A 406 -26.52 -15.47 2.00
N PRO A 407 -26.96 -14.20 1.97
CA PRO A 407 -28.13 -13.80 1.21
C PRO A 407 -27.89 -13.78 -0.31
N TYR A 408 -26.62 -13.87 -0.73
CA TYR A 408 -26.21 -13.87 -2.13
C TYR A 408 -25.92 -15.29 -2.60
N HIS A 409 -26.39 -15.62 -3.81
CA HIS A 409 -26.19 -16.91 -4.42
C HIS A 409 -25.27 -16.81 -5.63
N ASN A 410 -24.20 -17.62 -5.62
CA ASN A 410 -23.37 -17.82 -6.79
C ASN A 410 -23.91 -19.01 -7.59
N LEU A 411 -24.64 -18.71 -8.66
CA LEU A 411 -25.08 -19.73 -9.61
C LEU A 411 -23.87 -20.39 -10.26
N SER A 412 -23.99 -21.69 -10.54
CA SER A 412 -22.96 -22.47 -11.24
C SER A 412 -22.62 -21.89 -12.62
N THR A 413 -21.47 -22.30 -13.15
CA THR A 413 -21.01 -21.91 -14.49
C THR A 413 -21.92 -22.46 -15.60
N SER A 414 -22.56 -23.61 -15.37
CA SER A 414 -23.53 -24.23 -16.27
C SER A 414 -24.90 -24.40 -15.60
N PRO A 415 -26.01 -24.29 -16.34
CA PRO A 415 -27.34 -24.44 -15.77
C PRO A 415 -27.61 -25.88 -15.29
N PRO A 416 -28.39 -26.09 -14.21
CA PRO A 416 -28.83 -27.42 -13.81
C PRO A 416 -29.65 -28.12 -14.89
N SER A 417 -29.71 -29.45 -14.86
CA SER A 417 -30.51 -30.24 -15.80
C SER A 417 -31.97 -29.76 -15.86
N GLY A 418 -32.50 -29.59 -17.07
CA GLY A 418 -33.85 -29.09 -17.32
C GLY A 418 -34.03 -27.57 -17.17
N ARG A 419 -32.97 -26.83 -16.82
CA ARG A 419 -32.98 -25.36 -16.69
C ARG A 419 -32.08 -24.71 -17.73
N GLN A 420 -32.31 -23.42 -17.97
CA GLN A 420 -31.45 -22.55 -18.77
C GLN A 420 -31.09 -21.31 -17.95
N PHE A 421 -29.96 -20.69 -18.26
CA PHE A 421 -29.65 -19.38 -17.72
C PHE A 421 -30.18 -18.29 -18.65
N VAL A 422 -30.94 -17.36 -18.08
CA VAL A 422 -31.35 -16.12 -18.72
C VAL A 422 -30.65 -14.97 -18.01
N ILE A 423 -29.88 -14.19 -18.75
CA ILE A 423 -29.18 -13.01 -18.24
C ILE A 423 -29.94 -11.79 -18.71
N LEU A 424 -30.46 -11.02 -17.77
CA LEU A 424 -31.13 -9.76 -18.02
C LEU A 424 -30.14 -8.64 -17.75
N HIS A 425 -29.83 -7.82 -18.75
CA HIS A 425 -29.10 -6.57 -18.53
C HIS A 425 -30.11 -5.49 -18.15
N VAL A 426 -29.91 -4.87 -16.99
CA VAL A 426 -30.89 -3.99 -16.36
C VAL A 426 -30.25 -2.64 -16.06
N SER A 427 -30.94 -1.59 -16.47
CA SER A 427 -30.64 -0.20 -16.12
C SER A 427 -31.66 0.29 -15.11
N VAL A 428 -31.19 0.73 -13.94
CA VAL A 428 -32.03 1.27 -12.87
C VAL A 428 -31.68 2.74 -12.64
N ASN A 429 -32.69 3.61 -12.63
CA ASN A 429 -32.52 5.05 -12.36
C ASN A 429 -32.36 5.38 -10.86
N ASN A 430 -31.45 4.66 -10.19
CA ASN A 430 -31.04 4.90 -8.82
C ASN A 430 -29.55 4.54 -8.68
N SER A 431 -28.92 4.95 -7.59
CA SER A 431 -27.55 4.54 -7.23
C SER A 431 -27.49 3.06 -6.81
N MET A 432 -26.30 2.45 -6.91
CA MET A 432 -26.09 1.03 -6.61
C MET A 432 -26.49 0.64 -5.19
N PHE A 433 -26.05 1.39 -4.18
CA PHE A 433 -26.13 0.89 -2.80
C PHE A 433 -27.56 0.76 -2.23
N PRO A 434 -28.51 1.69 -2.46
CA PRO A 434 -29.91 1.47 -2.11
C PRO A 434 -30.50 0.21 -2.75
N ILE A 435 -30.18 -0.05 -4.03
CA ILE A 435 -30.61 -1.27 -4.73
C ILE A 435 -30.00 -2.50 -4.05
N GLN A 436 -28.69 -2.47 -3.78
CA GLN A 436 -27.97 -3.56 -3.15
C GLN A 436 -28.52 -3.91 -1.75
N ASN A 437 -28.80 -2.91 -0.92
CA ASN A 437 -29.33 -3.11 0.43
C ASN A 437 -30.76 -3.68 0.43
N ALA A 438 -31.48 -3.52 -0.68
CA ALA A 438 -32.83 -4.03 -0.85
C ALA A 438 -32.90 -5.41 -1.56
N LEU A 439 -31.76 -5.95 -2.02
CA LEU A 439 -31.72 -7.22 -2.78
C LEU A 439 -32.41 -8.37 -2.05
N ASN A 440 -31.92 -8.73 -0.88
CA ASN A 440 -32.44 -9.88 -0.12
C ASN A 440 -33.84 -9.63 0.46
N LEU A 441 -34.10 -8.41 0.93
CA LEU A 441 -35.34 -8.07 1.63
C LEU A 441 -36.54 -7.91 0.69
N SER A 442 -36.30 -7.57 -0.59
CA SER A 442 -37.40 -7.16 -1.48
C SER A 442 -37.21 -7.57 -2.93
N ILE A 443 -36.02 -7.44 -3.51
CA ILE A 443 -35.81 -7.70 -4.95
C ILE A 443 -35.84 -9.19 -5.26
N PHE A 444 -35.11 -10.02 -4.52
CA PHE A 444 -35.10 -11.48 -4.76
C PHE A 444 -36.48 -12.10 -4.58
N PRO A 445 -37.23 -11.85 -3.49
CA PRO A 445 -38.60 -12.37 -3.34
C PRO A 445 -39.54 -11.93 -4.46
N MET A 446 -39.42 -10.69 -4.94
CA MET A 446 -40.23 -10.17 -6.03
C MET A 446 -39.94 -10.89 -7.35
N ILE A 447 -38.66 -10.99 -7.74
CA ILE A 447 -38.26 -11.68 -8.98
C ILE A 447 -38.61 -13.17 -8.91
N ALA A 448 -38.41 -13.79 -7.74
CA ALA A 448 -38.78 -15.17 -7.48
C ALA A 448 -40.28 -15.42 -7.72
N SER A 449 -41.12 -14.54 -7.18
CA SER A 449 -42.57 -14.56 -7.39
C SER A 449 -42.96 -14.34 -8.85
N LEU A 450 -42.34 -13.36 -9.51
CA LEU A 450 -42.62 -13.00 -10.89
C LEU A 450 -42.37 -14.15 -11.88
N TYR A 451 -41.31 -14.93 -11.66
CA TYR A 451 -40.91 -16.00 -12.56
C TYR A 451 -41.20 -17.42 -12.04
N GLY A 452 -41.80 -17.53 -10.85
CA GLY A 452 -42.09 -18.82 -10.23
C GLY A 452 -40.83 -19.64 -9.93
N ILE A 453 -39.76 -18.98 -9.46
CA ILE A 453 -38.47 -19.60 -9.11
C ILE A 453 -38.14 -19.34 -7.64
N SER A 454 -37.08 -19.98 -7.12
CA SER A 454 -36.54 -19.68 -5.79
C SER A 454 -35.62 -18.46 -5.82
N SER A 455 -35.49 -17.73 -4.71
CA SER A 455 -34.43 -16.70 -4.58
C SER A 455 -33.03 -17.27 -4.78
N SER A 456 -32.83 -18.56 -4.48
CA SER A 456 -31.58 -19.29 -4.75
C SER A 456 -31.25 -19.46 -6.23
N ASP A 457 -32.21 -19.23 -7.12
CA ASP A 457 -32.05 -19.32 -8.57
C ASP A 457 -31.70 -17.95 -9.20
N ILE A 458 -31.47 -16.93 -8.38
CA ILE A 458 -31.24 -15.54 -8.80
C ILE A 458 -29.84 -15.12 -8.37
N GLN A 459 -29.10 -14.53 -9.30
CA GLN A 459 -27.82 -13.89 -9.02
C GLN A 459 -27.82 -12.50 -9.64
N VAL A 460 -27.38 -11.51 -8.87
CA VAL A 460 -27.25 -10.11 -9.32
C VAL A 460 -25.80 -9.68 -9.21
N HIS A 461 -25.33 -8.98 -10.24
CA HIS A 461 -24.01 -8.35 -10.25
C HIS A 461 -24.11 -6.93 -10.77
N PHE A 462 -23.44 -6.02 -10.07
CA PHE A 462 -23.35 -4.62 -10.47
C PHE A 462 -22.17 -4.42 -11.42
N LEU A 463 -22.43 -3.79 -12.56
CA LEU A 463 -21.45 -3.52 -13.61
C LEU A 463 -20.81 -2.14 -13.46
N SER A 464 -21.47 -1.25 -12.74
CA SER A 464 -20.98 0.08 -12.39
C SER A 464 -21.71 0.55 -11.12
N PRO A 465 -21.03 1.27 -10.21
CA PRO A 465 -21.68 1.81 -9.02
C PRO A 465 -22.73 2.88 -9.34
N GLY A 466 -22.72 3.43 -10.56
CA GLY A 466 -23.45 4.65 -10.93
C GLY A 466 -22.88 5.86 -10.19
N GLU A 467 -22.35 6.84 -10.91
CA GLU A 467 -21.89 8.08 -10.27
C GLU A 467 -23.09 8.79 -9.61
N THR A 468 -22.90 9.25 -8.38
CA THR A 468 -23.86 10.08 -7.65
C THR A 468 -24.29 11.26 -8.52
N GLY A 469 -25.54 11.24 -9.01
CA GLY A 469 -26.21 12.43 -9.52
C GLY A 469 -26.61 12.45 -11.00
N SER A 470 -26.27 11.46 -11.85
CA SER A 470 -26.81 11.48 -13.24
C SER A 470 -26.77 10.18 -14.05
N SER A 471 -26.19 9.08 -13.55
CA SER A 471 -26.09 7.83 -14.32
C SER A 471 -26.94 6.72 -13.71
N ASN A 472 -27.66 5.99 -14.55
CA ASN A 472 -28.37 4.79 -14.14
C ASN A 472 -27.37 3.73 -13.66
N THR A 473 -27.72 2.99 -12.61
CA THR A 473 -26.97 1.79 -12.23
C THR A 473 -27.20 0.71 -13.27
N LEU A 474 -26.11 0.16 -13.79
CA LEU A 474 -26.13 -1.00 -14.66
C LEU A 474 -25.85 -2.25 -13.83
N MET A 475 -26.70 -3.24 -13.98
CA MET A 475 -26.55 -4.55 -13.35
C MET A 475 -27.01 -5.64 -14.31
N TYR A 476 -26.53 -6.85 -14.11
CA TYR A 476 -27.19 -8.01 -14.72
C TYR A 476 -27.82 -8.90 -13.66
N ILE A 477 -28.95 -9.47 -14.04
CA ILE A 477 -29.68 -10.46 -13.26
C ILE A 477 -29.56 -11.78 -14.02
N LYS A 478 -28.79 -12.71 -13.48
CA LYS A 478 -28.70 -14.07 -13.99
C LYS A 478 -29.75 -14.92 -13.28
N LEU A 479 -30.66 -15.49 -14.06
CA LEU A 479 -31.75 -16.33 -13.60
C LEU A 479 -31.51 -17.76 -14.06
N SER A 480 -31.58 -18.73 -13.16
CA SER A 480 -31.80 -20.12 -13.54
C SER A 480 -33.30 -20.32 -13.72
N ILE A 481 -33.77 -20.69 -14.91
CA ILE A 481 -35.20 -20.80 -15.23
C ILE A 481 -35.50 -22.20 -15.80
N PRO A 482 -36.60 -22.86 -15.43
CA PRO A 482 -37.06 -24.08 -16.12
C PRO A 482 -37.18 -23.85 -17.63
N SER A 483 -36.66 -24.76 -18.46
CA SER A 483 -36.53 -24.53 -19.91
C SER A 483 -37.85 -24.20 -20.61
N ASN A 484 -38.97 -24.71 -20.09
CA ASN A 484 -40.33 -24.44 -20.57
C ASN A 484 -40.85 -23.03 -20.24
N ASN A 485 -40.21 -22.32 -19.30
CA ASN A 485 -40.64 -21.00 -18.84
C ASN A 485 -39.79 -19.85 -19.45
N VAL A 486 -38.76 -20.16 -20.24
CA VAL A 486 -37.84 -19.14 -20.80
C VAL A 486 -38.56 -18.11 -21.67
N SER A 487 -39.56 -18.54 -22.44
CA SER A 487 -40.36 -17.66 -23.32
C SER A 487 -41.08 -16.55 -22.54
N SER A 488 -41.56 -16.82 -21.32
CA SER A 488 -42.20 -15.81 -20.46
C SER A 488 -41.22 -14.76 -19.93
N VAL A 489 -39.93 -15.11 -19.83
CA VAL A 489 -38.89 -14.15 -19.43
C VAL A 489 -38.55 -13.23 -20.59
N LEU A 490 -38.42 -13.78 -21.80
CA LEU A 490 -38.05 -13.04 -23.01
C LEU A 490 -39.04 -11.93 -23.41
N SER A 491 -40.28 -11.98 -22.94
CA SER A 491 -41.26 -10.91 -23.16
C SER A 491 -41.15 -9.73 -22.18
N THR A 492 -40.23 -9.78 -21.21
CA THR A 492 -40.12 -8.75 -20.17
C THR A 492 -39.30 -7.55 -20.64
N SER A 493 -39.92 -6.38 -20.81
CA SER A 493 -39.20 -5.16 -21.21
C SER A 493 -38.78 -4.25 -20.04
N HIS A 494 -39.50 -4.34 -18.92
CA HIS A 494 -39.27 -3.53 -17.74
C HIS A 494 -39.91 -4.20 -16.51
N PHE A 495 -39.42 -3.83 -15.32
CA PHE A 495 -40.00 -4.23 -14.04
C PHE A 495 -40.43 -3.01 -13.25
N HIS A 496 -41.62 -3.09 -12.65
CA HIS A 496 -42.04 -2.14 -11.64
C HIS A 496 -41.67 -2.71 -10.29
N PHE A 497 -40.93 -1.94 -9.50
CA PHE A 497 -40.70 -2.33 -8.13
C PHE A 497 -41.98 -2.09 -7.30
N PRO A 498 -42.33 -2.95 -6.32
CA PRO A 498 -43.50 -2.76 -5.47
C PRO A 498 -43.47 -1.41 -4.76
N GLY A 499 -44.62 -0.79 -4.48
CA GLY A 499 -44.66 0.51 -3.77
C GLY A 499 -43.99 0.51 -2.38
N SER A 500 -43.89 -0.64 -1.72
CA SER A 500 -43.12 -0.80 -0.46
C SER A 500 -41.61 -0.64 -0.64
N PHE A 501 -41.11 -0.72 -1.87
CA PHE A 501 -39.70 -0.64 -2.26
C PHE A 501 -39.25 0.79 -2.58
N GLU A 502 -40.15 1.63 -3.07
CA GLU A 502 -39.90 3.06 -3.34
C GLU A 502 -39.44 3.81 -2.07
N THR A 503 -39.99 3.43 -0.92
CA THR A 503 -39.62 3.98 0.39
C THR A 503 -38.19 3.58 0.79
N THR A 504 -37.79 2.32 0.56
CA THR A 504 -36.43 1.82 0.84
C THR A 504 -35.39 2.43 -0.10
N LEU A 505 -35.77 2.66 -1.36
CA LEU A 505 -34.90 3.29 -2.36
C LEU A 505 -34.81 4.82 -2.23
N LYS A 506 -35.52 5.40 -1.26
CA LYS A 506 -35.60 6.86 -1.02
C LYS A 506 -35.99 7.62 -2.30
N ASN A 507 -36.74 6.99 -3.21
CA ASN A 507 -37.17 7.56 -4.49
C ASN A 507 -38.49 6.90 -4.94
N ASN A 508 -39.49 7.73 -5.24
CA ASN A 508 -40.85 7.30 -5.58
C ASN A 508 -41.06 6.97 -7.06
N ASN A 509 -40.02 7.00 -7.90
CA ASN A 509 -40.12 6.71 -9.33
C ASN A 509 -38.92 5.86 -9.81
N VAL A 510 -38.67 4.72 -9.16
CA VAL A 510 -37.58 3.82 -9.59
C VAL A 510 -38.12 2.83 -10.62
N THR A 511 -37.54 2.86 -11.82
CA THR A 511 -37.88 1.95 -12.91
C THR A 511 -36.64 1.18 -13.34
N ALA A 512 -36.80 -0.14 -13.48
CA ALA A 512 -35.79 -1.03 -14.04
C ALA A 512 -36.15 -1.36 -15.48
N TYR A 513 -35.28 -0.97 -16.42
CA TYR A 513 -35.44 -1.26 -17.84
C TYR A 513 -34.52 -2.40 -18.24
N VAL A 514 -35.06 -3.39 -18.95
CA VAL A 514 -34.23 -4.44 -19.57
C VAL A 514 -33.64 -3.89 -20.86
N THR A 515 -32.32 -3.76 -20.91
CA THR A 515 -31.60 -3.21 -22.07
C THR A 515 -31.25 -4.28 -23.09
N SER A 516 -30.97 -5.49 -22.63
CA SER A 516 -30.74 -6.68 -23.47
C SER A 516 -30.94 -7.97 -22.67
N MET A 517 -31.07 -9.09 -23.38
CA MET A 517 -31.15 -10.43 -22.77
C MET A 517 -30.27 -11.43 -23.50
N ASP A 518 -29.63 -12.30 -22.74
CA ASP A 518 -28.87 -13.45 -23.26
C ASP A 518 -29.43 -14.75 -22.69
N VAL A 519 -29.63 -15.76 -23.54
CA VAL A 519 -30.01 -17.12 -23.12
C VAL A 519 -28.84 -18.04 -23.36
N THR A 520 -28.31 -18.64 -22.29
CA THR A 520 -27.19 -19.58 -22.38
C THR A 520 -27.67 -21.00 -22.09
N THR A 521 -27.55 -21.86 -23.11
CA THR A 521 -27.83 -23.30 -23.06
C THR A 521 -26.57 -24.13 -22.77
N THR A 522 -25.40 -23.50 -22.86
CA THR A 522 -24.07 -24.08 -22.58
C THR A 522 -23.20 -23.05 -21.85
N ALA A 523 -22.20 -23.52 -21.10
CA ALA A 523 -21.21 -22.67 -20.43
C ALA A 523 -20.67 -21.58 -21.38
N PRO A 524 -20.31 -20.37 -20.89
CA PRO A 524 -19.70 -19.36 -21.73
C PRO A 524 -18.42 -19.93 -22.34
N VAL A 525 -18.24 -19.75 -23.65
CA VAL A 525 -16.97 -20.00 -24.31
C VAL A 525 -15.96 -19.04 -23.68
N SER A 526 -14.95 -19.59 -23.01
CA SER A 526 -13.78 -18.84 -22.60
C SER A 526 -13.21 -18.15 -23.84
N VAL A 527 -13.26 -16.83 -23.87
CA VAL A 527 -12.47 -16.05 -24.84
C VAL A 527 -11.02 -16.39 -24.52
N SER A 528 -10.33 -17.04 -25.45
CA SER A 528 -8.91 -17.33 -25.34
C SER A 528 -8.14 -16.02 -25.40
N SER A 529 -7.82 -15.46 -24.23
CA SER A 529 -6.91 -14.33 -24.11
C SER A 529 -5.62 -14.78 -23.43
N GLY A 530 -4.52 -14.72 -24.17
CA GLY A 530 -3.19 -14.54 -23.61
C GLY A 530 -2.40 -15.82 -23.33
N LEU A 531 -1.18 -15.81 -23.86
CA LEU A 531 -0.03 -16.71 -23.70
C LEU A 531 -0.17 -17.92 -22.75
N SER A 532 0.17 -19.09 -23.28
CA SER A 532 0.11 -20.34 -22.53
C SER A 532 0.98 -20.27 -21.26
N GLY A 533 0.62 -21.02 -20.22
CA GLY A 533 1.41 -21.10 -18.98
C GLY A 533 2.88 -21.50 -19.20
N GLY A 534 3.21 -22.13 -20.34
CA GLY A 534 4.58 -22.40 -20.78
C GLY A 534 5.34 -21.15 -21.23
N ASP A 535 4.66 -20.19 -21.86
CA ASP A 535 5.25 -18.92 -22.30
C ASP A 535 5.48 -17.97 -21.11
N ILE A 536 4.59 -18.02 -20.10
CA ILE A 536 4.74 -17.30 -18.83
C ILE A 536 5.90 -17.87 -18.01
N ALA A 537 6.05 -19.20 -17.96
CA ALA A 537 7.19 -19.85 -17.32
C ALA A 537 8.52 -19.50 -18.01
N GLY A 538 8.54 -19.37 -19.34
CA GLY A 538 9.71 -18.95 -20.11
C GLY A 538 10.16 -17.51 -19.81
N ILE A 539 9.21 -16.58 -19.66
CA ILE A 539 9.48 -15.17 -19.35
C ILE A 539 9.93 -14.99 -17.89
N VAL A 540 9.32 -15.70 -16.93
CA VAL A 540 9.68 -15.63 -15.50
C VAL A 540 11.04 -16.29 -15.22
N ILE A 541 11.35 -17.43 -15.87
CA ILE A 541 12.69 -18.04 -15.77
C ILE A 541 13.74 -17.14 -16.45
N GLY A 542 13.41 -16.52 -17.59
CA GLY A 542 14.28 -15.57 -18.28
C GLY A 542 14.59 -14.30 -17.47
N SER A 543 13.64 -13.79 -16.68
CA SER A 543 13.81 -12.58 -15.87
C SER A 543 14.49 -12.85 -14.52
N VAL A 544 14.32 -14.02 -13.91
CA VAL A 544 15.10 -14.43 -12.73
C VAL A 544 16.55 -14.75 -13.10
N PHE A 545 16.79 -15.45 -14.21
CA PHE A 545 18.17 -15.65 -14.70
C PHE A 545 18.78 -14.33 -15.20
N GLY A 546 18.00 -13.48 -15.87
CA GLY A 546 18.42 -12.14 -16.28
C GLY A 546 18.82 -11.27 -15.08
N PHE A 547 18.01 -11.25 -14.02
CA PHE A 547 18.31 -10.52 -12.79
C PHE A 547 19.57 -11.05 -12.09
N CYS A 548 19.72 -12.39 -11.96
CA CYS A 548 20.94 -12.96 -11.38
C CYS A 548 22.19 -12.70 -12.23
N LEU A 549 22.07 -12.67 -13.56
CA LEU A 549 23.17 -12.41 -14.48
C LEU A 549 23.54 -10.92 -14.50
N VAL A 550 22.55 -10.02 -14.43
CA VAL A 550 22.77 -8.57 -14.28
C VAL A 550 23.41 -8.26 -12.92
N VAL A 551 22.91 -8.82 -11.81
CA VAL A 551 23.54 -8.67 -10.49
C VAL A 551 24.97 -9.23 -10.51
N GLY A 552 25.20 -10.38 -11.14
CA GLY A 552 26.54 -10.95 -11.31
C GLY A 552 27.48 -10.06 -12.12
N VAL A 553 26.99 -9.46 -13.21
CA VAL A 553 27.75 -8.55 -14.08
C VAL A 553 28.02 -7.21 -13.38
N VAL A 554 27.07 -6.67 -12.62
CA VAL A 554 27.22 -5.45 -11.83
C VAL A 554 28.24 -5.65 -10.71
N VAL A 555 28.17 -6.77 -9.99
CA VAL A 555 29.17 -7.13 -8.96
C VAL A 555 30.56 -7.34 -9.59
N PHE A 556 30.63 -7.97 -10.77
CA PHE A 556 31.88 -8.16 -11.50
C PHE A 556 32.44 -6.84 -12.05
N ALA A 557 31.60 -5.95 -12.60
CA ALA A 557 31.99 -4.64 -13.11
C ALA A 557 32.44 -3.71 -11.99
N TYR A 558 31.75 -3.72 -10.84
CA TYR A 558 32.14 -3.02 -9.63
C TYR A 558 33.51 -3.51 -9.12
N TRP A 559 33.68 -4.83 -9.01
CA TRP A 559 34.96 -5.44 -8.59
C TRP A 559 36.10 -5.16 -9.57
N TYR A 560 35.84 -5.25 -10.88
CA TYR A 560 36.82 -5.02 -11.94
C TYR A 560 37.20 -3.53 -12.08
N GLY A 561 36.22 -2.62 -11.96
CA GLY A 561 36.41 -1.18 -11.95
C GLY A 561 37.27 -0.71 -10.78
N HIS A 562 37.00 -1.21 -9.58
CA HIS A 562 37.82 -0.92 -8.39
C HIS A 562 39.28 -1.38 -8.55
N ARG A 563 39.51 -2.52 -9.20
CA ARG A 563 40.87 -3.06 -9.43
C ARG A 563 41.68 -2.24 -10.45
N ARG A 564 41.02 -1.62 -11.44
CA ARG A 564 41.67 -0.71 -12.40
C ARG A 564 41.91 0.69 -11.84
N ALA A 565 41.00 1.20 -11.00
CA ALA A 565 41.21 2.47 -10.30
C ALA A 565 42.44 2.39 -9.39
N TYR A 566 42.65 1.26 -8.70
CA TYR A 566 43.84 1.03 -7.87
C TYR A 566 45.14 0.96 -8.69
N LYS A 567 45.12 0.30 -9.86
CA LYS A 567 46.31 0.20 -10.75
C LYS A 567 46.64 1.48 -11.52
N ARG A 568 45.71 2.43 -11.68
CA ARG A 568 46.03 3.76 -12.28
C ARG A 568 46.67 4.72 -11.29
N ILE A 569 46.45 4.54 -9.99
CA ILE A 569 47.02 5.39 -8.94
C ILE A 569 48.49 4.99 -8.66
N GLU A 570 48.86 3.72 -8.84
CA GLU A 570 50.27 3.27 -8.73
C GLU A 570 51.13 3.53 -9.98
N GLY A 571 50.54 3.94 -11.11
CA GLY A 571 51.25 4.13 -12.39
C GLY A 571 51.74 5.55 -12.68
N SER A 572 51.59 6.50 -11.74
CA SER A 572 51.91 7.92 -11.94
C SER A 572 52.94 8.43 -10.91
N THR A 573 54.08 7.75 -10.82
CA THR A 573 55.28 8.29 -10.15
C THR A 573 56.45 8.30 -11.12
N ASP A 574 56.39 9.21 -12.10
CA ASP A 574 57.60 9.65 -12.80
C ASP A 574 58.41 10.54 -11.85
N ILE A 575 59.54 10.00 -11.38
CA ILE A 575 60.56 10.73 -10.62
C ILE A 575 61.51 11.40 -11.62
N PRO A 576 61.67 12.73 -11.65
CA PRO A 576 62.68 13.36 -12.47
C PRO A 576 64.06 13.34 -11.78
N GLY A 577 65.02 12.69 -12.45
CA GLY A 577 66.43 13.10 -12.58
C GLY A 577 67.26 13.41 -11.33
N ALA A 578 68.09 12.44 -10.92
CA ALA A 578 69.32 12.73 -10.17
C ALA A 578 70.47 13.00 -11.15
N SER A 579 70.93 14.26 -11.20
CA SER A 579 72.17 14.65 -11.86
C SER A 579 73.36 14.35 -10.95
N ALA A 580 74.37 13.66 -11.49
CA ALA A 580 75.69 13.54 -10.90
C ALA A 580 76.43 14.89 -10.93
N GLY A 581 77.12 15.21 -9.84
CA GLY A 581 77.95 16.39 -9.63
C GLY A 581 78.43 16.43 -8.19
#